data_AF-A0A5R8YIM8-F1
#
_entry.id   AF-A0A5R8YIM8-F1
#
_cell.length_a   1.000
_cell.length_b   1.000
_cell.length_c   1.000
_cell.angle_alpha   90.00
_cell.angle_beta   90.00
_cell.angle_gamma   90.00
#
_symmetry.space_group_name_H-M   'P 1'
#
loop_
_entity.id
_entity.type
_entity.pdbx_description
1 polymer ?
#
loop_
_entity_poly.entity_id
_entity_poly.type
_entity_poly.pdbx_seq_one_letter_code
_entity_poly.pdbx_strand_id
1 'polypeptide(L)'
;MSRSPNGTALGALGSLLDASLLRIAEASADARTYDRRAIYEIADVWDNNTFPLFHAATARTSIGRERRARAALAWMADFGLERRSWMVEQAEAAGRPLEQLLPPPVAEPAHKRNHRGPVTPRYVPLTAEAALGLSTDYDLAAARVRTLLLERAGTRLTGFLVLAAPRRYDGGPQAVELPELHLRLEDVTDVGFDSGDRMGAALQCGAEEIVLRIGANGRLDAAWGFCLATFFIPPLMTTFSKCGSRLAELCL
;
A
#
# COMPACT_ATOMS: atom_id res chain seq x y z
N MET A 1 41.97 -0.06 -17.94
CA MET A 1 40.71 0.36 -17.29
C MET A 1 39.95 -0.89 -16.88
N SER A 2 40.06 -1.32 -15.63
CA SER A 2 39.32 -2.47 -15.12
C SER A 2 37.84 -2.07 -14.94
N ARG A 3 36.94 -2.87 -15.51
CA ARG A 3 35.51 -2.84 -15.16
C ARG A 3 35.40 -3.19 -13.68
N SER A 4 34.92 -2.28 -12.85
CA SER A 4 34.54 -2.61 -11.48
C SER A 4 33.47 -3.73 -11.51
N PRO A 5 33.55 -4.73 -10.61
CA PRO A 5 32.59 -5.83 -10.52
C PRO A 5 31.20 -5.43 -9.99
N ASN A 6 30.97 -4.13 -9.73
CA ASN A 6 29.69 -3.62 -9.25
C ASN A 6 28.81 -3.22 -10.44
N GLY A 7 27.62 -3.81 -10.54
CA GLY A 7 26.64 -3.49 -11.58
C GLY A 7 26.34 -2.00 -11.65
N THR A 8 26.09 -1.49 -12.86
CA THR A 8 25.76 -0.07 -13.05
C THR A 8 24.38 0.25 -12.45
N ALA A 9 24.14 1.50 -12.07
CA ALA A 9 22.85 1.92 -11.53
C ALA A 9 21.74 1.76 -12.57
N LEU A 10 22.04 2.06 -13.84
CA LEU A 10 21.10 1.81 -14.92
C LEU A 10 20.82 0.31 -15.11
N GLY A 11 21.83 -0.55 -14.92
CA GLY A 11 21.66 -2.00 -14.97
C GLY A 11 20.80 -2.54 -13.83
N ALA A 12 20.96 -2.00 -12.61
CA ALA A 12 20.11 -2.36 -11.47
C ALA A 12 18.66 -1.91 -11.72
N LEU A 13 18.45 -0.68 -12.21
CA LEU A 13 17.12 -0.16 -12.54
C LEU A 13 16.43 -0.98 -13.64
N GLY A 14 17.17 -1.42 -14.67
CA GLY A 14 16.65 -2.33 -15.68
C GLY A 14 16.32 -3.72 -15.13
N SER A 15 17.16 -4.26 -14.24
CA SER A 15 16.91 -5.57 -13.62
C SER A 15 15.64 -5.57 -12.75
N LEU A 16 15.35 -4.46 -12.07
CA LEU A 16 14.08 -4.27 -11.35
C LEU A 16 12.88 -4.30 -12.29
N LEU A 17 12.98 -3.71 -13.49
CA LEU A 17 11.91 -3.75 -14.49
C LEU A 17 11.72 -5.18 -15.00
N ASP A 18 12.80 -5.87 -15.35
CA ASP A 18 12.73 -7.25 -15.84
C ASP A 18 12.07 -8.17 -14.79
N ALA A 19 12.49 -8.06 -13.52
CA ALA A 19 11.88 -8.81 -12.41
C ALA A 19 10.39 -8.47 -12.23
N SER A 20 10.02 -7.19 -12.37
CA SER A 20 8.62 -6.75 -12.31
C SER A 20 7.76 -7.38 -13.41
N LEU A 21 8.27 -7.40 -14.64
CA LEU A 21 7.57 -7.99 -15.79
C LEU A 21 7.39 -9.51 -15.64
N LEU A 22 8.43 -10.21 -15.16
CA LEU A 22 8.35 -11.65 -14.89
C LEU A 22 7.28 -11.95 -13.84
N ARG A 23 7.25 -11.21 -12.72
CA ARG A 23 6.26 -11.42 -11.67
C ARG A 23 4.84 -11.08 -12.11
N ILE A 24 4.64 -10.06 -12.94
CA ILE A 24 3.32 -9.77 -13.55
C ILE A 24 2.90 -10.93 -14.46
N ALA A 25 3.82 -11.47 -15.26
CA ALA A 25 3.53 -12.61 -16.12
C ALA A 25 3.15 -13.86 -15.30
N GLU A 26 3.88 -14.15 -14.22
CA GLU A 26 3.56 -15.23 -13.28
C GLU A 26 2.19 -15.04 -12.61
N ALA A 27 1.92 -13.84 -12.08
CA ALA A 27 0.66 -13.49 -11.42
C ALA A 27 -0.54 -13.51 -12.39
N SER A 28 -0.31 -13.45 -13.70
CA SER A 28 -1.35 -13.49 -14.73
C SER A 28 -1.40 -14.79 -15.53
N ALA A 29 -0.55 -15.78 -15.22
CA ALA A 29 -0.38 -16.97 -16.04
C ALA A 29 -1.61 -17.91 -16.07
N ASP A 30 -2.37 -17.98 -14.97
CA ASP A 30 -3.58 -18.82 -14.87
C ASP A 30 -4.73 -18.01 -14.25
N ALA A 31 -5.89 -18.02 -14.89
CA ALA A 31 -7.11 -17.39 -14.39
C ALA A 31 -7.55 -17.91 -13.01
N ARG A 32 -7.20 -19.14 -12.64
CA ARG A 32 -7.51 -19.74 -11.33
C ARG A 32 -6.62 -19.20 -10.21
N THR A 33 -5.40 -18.79 -10.52
CA THR A 33 -4.43 -18.24 -9.57
C THR A 33 -4.10 -16.78 -9.86
N TYR A 34 -4.94 -16.11 -10.67
CA TYR A 34 -4.74 -14.72 -11.06
C TYR A 34 -4.68 -13.84 -9.82
N ASP A 35 -3.55 -13.16 -9.64
CA ASP A 35 -3.28 -12.31 -8.49
C ASP A 35 -3.29 -10.84 -8.91
N ARG A 36 -4.51 -10.26 -8.91
CA ARG A 36 -4.72 -8.84 -9.26
C ARG A 36 -3.89 -7.92 -8.38
N ARG A 37 -3.73 -8.27 -7.11
CA ARG A 37 -3.09 -7.43 -6.12
C ARG A 37 -1.58 -7.39 -6.34
N ALA A 38 -0.95 -8.54 -6.57
CA ALA A 38 0.46 -8.60 -6.94
C ALA A 38 0.75 -7.75 -8.19
N ILE A 39 -0.11 -7.85 -9.21
CA ILE A 39 0.02 -7.01 -10.42
C ILE A 39 -0.12 -5.52 -10.08
N TYR A 40 -1.10 -5.14 -9.27
CA TYR A 40 -1.32 -3.76 -8.85
C TYR A 40 -0.13 -3.21 -8.05
N GLU A 41 0.37 -3.96 -7.06
CA GLU A 41 1.49 -3.55 -6.21
C GLU A 41 2.77 -3.37 -7.03
N ILE A 42 3.05 -4.27 -7.98
CA ILE A 42 4.19 -4.15 -8.90
C ILE A 42 3.99 -2.96 -9.85
N ALA A 43 2.80 -2.78 -10.41
CA ALA A 43 2.51 -1.66 -11.30
C ALA A 43 2.61 -0.30 -10.58
N ASP A 44 2.18 -0.22 -9.31
CA ASP A 44 2.29 0.99 -8.48
C ASP A 44 3.75 1.43 -8.28
N VAL A 45 4.69 0.47 -8.18
CA VAL A 45 6.13 0.79 -8.18
C VAL A 45 6.53 1.56 -9.44
N TRP A 46 5.90 1.30 -10.58
CA TRP A 46 6.23 1.94 -11.85
C TRP A 46 5.37 3.15 -12.21
N ASP A 47 4.25 3.37 -11.51
CA ASP A 47 3.23 4.40 -11.80
C ASP A 47 3.80 5.83 -11.81
N ASN A 48 4.92 6.09 -11.15
CA ASN A 48 5.64 7.37 -11.32
C ASN A 48 7.13 7.19 -11.65
N ASN A 49 7.62 5.94 -11.71
CA ASN A 49 9.04 5.62 -11.90
C ASN A 49 9.41 5.26 -13.34
N THR A 50 8.42 5.06 -14.20
CA THR A 50 8.61 4.84 -15.65
C THR A 50 9.30 6.04 -16.31
N PHE A 51 8.91 7.28 -15.97
CA PHE A 51 9.55 8.48 -16.50
C PHE A 51 11.03 8.60 -16.11
N PRO A 52 11.43 8.50 -14.82
CA PRO A 52 12.84 8.48 -14.43
C PRO A 52 13.66 7.38 -15.11
N LEU A 53 13.09 6.19 -15.30
CA LEU A 53 13.74 5.10 -16.03
C LEU A 53 14.11 5.54 -17.45
N PHE A 54 13.13 6.00 -18.24
CA PHE A 54 13.40 6.45 -19.61
C PHE A 54 14.31 7.67 -19.63
N HIS A 55 14.15 8.60 -18.69
CA HIS A 55 15.02 9.76 -18.57
C HIS A 55 16.49 9.40 -18.25
N ALA A 56 16.70 8.32 -17.49
CA ALA A 56 18.02 7.74 -17.27
C ALA A 56 18.53 7.01 -18.51
N ALA A 57 17.74 6.13 -19.13
CA ALA A 57 18.14 5.34 -20.29
C ALA A 57 18.49 6.19 -21.52
N THR A 58 17.76 7.30 -21.72
CA THR A 58 17.93 8.20 -22.88
C THR A 58 18.97 9.31 -22.67
N ALA A 59 19.69 9.34 -21.55
CA ALA A 59 20.71 10.35 -21.34
C ALA A 59 21.88 10.19 -22.34
N ARG A 60 22.31 11.32 -22.93
CA ARG A 60 23.30 11.36 -24.03
C ARG A 60 24.67 10.83 -23.63
N THR A 61 25.05 10.96 -22.36
CA THR A 61 26.37 10.56 -21.85
C THR A 61 26.24 9.41 -20.85
N SER A 62 27.25 8.54 -20.77
CA SER A 62 27.31 7.45 -19.78
C SER A 62 27.20 7.98 -18.35
N ILE A 63 27.91 9.07 -18.05
CA ILE A 63 27.85 9.75 -16.74
C ILE A 63 26.42 10.24 -16.45
N GLY A 64 25.74 10.83 -17.44
CA GLY A 64 24.37 11.30 -17.30
C GLY A 64 23.39 10.15 -17.03
N ARG A 65 23.57 9.00 -17.71
CA ARG A 65 22.75 7.80 -17.50
C ARG A 65 22.89 7.30 -16.07
N GLU A 66 24.12 7.13 -15.60
CA GLU A 66 24.39 6.65 -14.24
C GLU A 66 23.86 7.59 -13.17
N ARG A 67 24.10 8.90 -13.31
CA ARG A 67 23.62 9.89 -12.33
C ARG A 67 22.10 9.87 -12.20
N ARG A 68 21.39 9.84 -13.33
CA ARG A 68 19.92 9.83 -13.36
C ARG A 68 19.36 8.50 -12.86
N ALA A 69 20.00 7.38 -13.18
CA ALA A 69 19.60 6.07 -12.66
C ALA A 69 19.74 6.00 -11.13
N ARG A 70 20.84 6.53 -10.57
CA ARG A 70 21.00 6.64 -9.11
C ARG A 70 19.91 7.50 -8.47
N ALA A 71 19.59 8.65 -9.08
CA ALA A 71 18.52 9.51 -8.60
C ALA A 71 17.15 8.80 -8.64
N ALA A 72 16.87 8.05 -9.71
CA ALA A 72 15.64 7.25 -9.82
C ALA A 72 15.57 6.16 -8.74
N LEU A 73 16.65 5.40 -8.55
CA LEU A 73 16.72 4.35 -7.52
C LEU A 73 16.58 4.93 -6.11
N ALA A 74 17.24 6.04 -5.82
CA ALA A 74 17.10 6.74 -4.54
C ALA A 74 15.66 7.18 -4.31
N TRP A 75 15.02 7.77 -5.32
CA TRP A 75 13.63 8.20 -5.23
C TRP A 75 12.66 7.03 -5.02
N MET A 76 12.85 5.93 -5.77
CA MET A 76 12.05 4.71 -5.60
C MET A 76 12.16 4.15 -4.17
N ALA A 77 13.37 4.11 -3.61
CA ALA A 77 13.62 3.59 -2.27
C ALA A 77 13.06 4.50 -1.15
N ASP A 78 12.84 5.78 -1.43
CA ASP A 78 12.31 6.76 -0.46
C ASP A 78 10.80 6.61 -0.19
N PHE A 79 10.10 5.79 -0.98
CA PHE A 79 8.66 5.54 -0.77
C PHE A 79 8.35 4.61 0.41
N GLY A 80 9.36 4.02 1.06
CA GLY A 80 9.21 3.26 2.30
C GLY A 80 10.16 2.07 2.40
N LEU A 81 10.32 1.55 3.62
CA LEU A 81 11.23 0.42 3.91
C LEU A 81 10.83 -0.87 3.19
N GLU A 82 9.54 -1.12 3.03
CA GLU A 82 9.03 -2.30 2.32
C GLU A 82 9.43 -2.25 0.83
N ARG A 83 9.20 -1.11 0.16
CA ARG A 83 9.61 -0.93 -1.24
C ARG A 83 11.12 -1.03 -1.40
N ARG A 84 11.89 -0.43 -0.49
CA ARG A 84 13.36 -0.56 -0.49
C ARG A 84 13.78 -2.02 -0.39
N SER A 85 13.22 -2.77 0.56
CA SER A 85 13.57 -4.17 0.80
C SER A 85 13.28 -5.02 -0.43
N TRP A 86 12.10 -4.85 -1.04
CA TRP A 86 11.76 -5.48 -2.30
C TRP A 86 12.77 -5.15 -3.42
N MET A 87 13.13 -3.87 -3.60
CA MET A 87 14.11 -3.46 -4.61
C MET A 87 15.46 -4.16 -4.41
N VAL A 88 15.94 -4.26 -3.17
CA VAL A 88 17.22 -4.89 -2.84
C VAL A 88 17.15 -6.38 -3.18
N GLU A 89 16.11 -7.09 -2.73
CA GLU A 89 15.92 -8.51 -2.99
C GLU A 89 15.87 -8.81 -4.51
N GLN A 90 15.08 -8.05 -5.27
CA GLN A 90 14.95 -8.29 -6.71
C GLN A 90 16.24 -7.98 -7.48
N ALA A 91 16.96 -6.93 -7.08
CA ALA A 91 18.24 -6.60 -7.71
C ALA A 91 19.33 -7.62 -7.36
N GLU A 92 19.37 -8.11 -6.13
CA GLU A 92 20.30 -9.15 -5.69
C GLU A 92 20.07 -10.48 -6.42
N ALA A 93 18.80 -10.88 -6.63
CA ALA A 93 18.45 -12.04 -7.44
C ALA A 93 18.99 -11.95 -8.87
N ALA A 94 19.17 -10.73 -9.40
CA ALA A 94 19.79 -10.46 -10.71
C ALA A 94 21.32 -10.24 -10.65
N GLY A 95 21.97 -10.49 -9.51
CA GLY A 95 23.41 -10.27 -9.30
C GLY A 95 23.79 -8.78 -9.27
N ARG A 96 22.88 -7.90 -8.85
CA ARG A 96 23.09 -6.45 -8.74
C ARG A 96 23.00 -6.03 -7.27
N PRO A 97 24.12 -5.79 -6.57
CA PRO A 97 24.09 -5.38 -5.16
C PRO A 97 23.59 -3.93 -5.02
N LEU A 98 22.28 -3.75 -4.99
CA LEU A 98 21.62 -2.45 -5.04
C LEU A 98 21.80 -1.65 -3.74
N GLU A 99 21.90 -2.32 -2.59
CA GLU A 99 22.02 -1.65 -1.28
C GLU A 99 23.20 -0.66 -1.24
N GLN A 100 24.32 -0.99 -1.91
CA GLN A 100 25.50 -0.14 -2.00
C GLN A 100 25.31 1.12 -2.87
N LEU A 101 24.24 1.16 -3.68
CA LEU A 101 23.92 2.27 -4.58
C LEU A 101 22.86 3.20 -3.99
N LEU A 102 22.13 2.75 -2.98
CA LEU A 102 21.05 3.50 -2.36
C LEU A 102 21.58 4.37 -1.21
N PRO A 103 21.00 5.56 -0.98
CA PRO A 103 21.25 6.31 0.25
C PRO A 103 20.76 5.50 1.47
N PRO A 104 21.22 5.81 2.69
CA PRO A 104 20.69 5.19 3.91
C PRO A 104 19.16 5.34 3.99
N PRO A 105 18.44 4.37 4.58
CA PRO A 105 17.01 4.47 4.75
C PRO A 105 16.66 5.70 5.61
N VAL A 106 15.75 6.53 5.10
CA VAL A 106 15.18 7.63 5.88
C VAL A 106 14.10 7.03 6.78
N ALA A 107 14.18 7.30 8.08
CA ALA A 107 13.13 6.87 9.01
C ALA A 107 11.79 7.47 8.59
N GLU A 108 10.76 6.64 8.44
CA GLU A 108 9.44 7.14 8.07
C GLU A 108 8.95 8.11 9.16
N PRO A 109 8.58 9.36 8.81
CA PRO A 109 7.97 10.26 9.78
C PRO A 109 6.66 9.64 10.27
N ALA A 110 6.41 9.70 11.59
CA ALA A 110 5.24 9.11 12.26
C ALA A 110 3.88 9.57 11.67
N HIS A 111 3.88 10.68 10.92
CA HIS A 111 2.72 11.25 10.25
C HIS A 111 3.08 11.63 8.80
N LYS A 112 2.37 11.07 7.83
CA LYS A 112 2.42 11.56 6.44
C LYS A 112 1.45 12.73 6.30
N ARG A 113 1.98 13.95 6.29
CA ARG A 113 1.26 15.10 5.74
C ARG A 113 1.25 14.96 4.23
N ASN A 114 0.08 14.87 3.62
CA ASN A 114 0.02 15.05 2.18
C ASN A 114 0.39 16.51 1.85
N HIS A 115 0.74 16.78 0.59
CA HIS A 115 1.09 18.14 0.11
C HIS A 115 -0.06 19.16 0.22
N ARG A 116 -1.24 18.74 0.70
CA ARG A 116 -2.44 19.56 0.91
C ARG A 116 -2.73 19.83 2.39
N GLY A 117 -1.93 19.29 3.32
CA GLY A 117 -2.09 19.52 4.76
C GLY A 117 -2.77 18.41 5.57
N PRO A 118 -3.71 17.59 5.02
CA PRO A 118 -4.22 16.45 5.77
C PRO A 118 -3.13 15.45 6.16
N VAL A 119 -3.08 15.16 7.45
CA VAL A 119 -2.35 14.01 8.00
C VAL A 119 -3.18 12.77 7.67
N THR A 120 -2.64 11.88 6.85
CA THR A 120 -3.25 10.55 6.70
C THR A 120 -2.98 9.78 7.99
N PRO A 121 -4.01 9.30 8.70
CA PRO A 121 -3.77 8.43 9.86
C PRO A 121 -3.01 7.18 9.40
N ARG A 122 -2.17 6.64 10.28
CA ARG A 122 -1.42 5.42 9.99
C ARG A 122 -2.38 4.23 10.04
N TYR A 123 -2.19 3.24 9.17
CA TYR A 123 -2.76 1.92 9.38
C TYR A 123 -2.24 1.37 10.72
N VAL A 124 -3.14 1.15 11.68
CA VAL A 124 -2.80 0.59 12.99
C VAL A 124 -3.02 -0.93 12.93
N PRO A 125 -2.06 -1.75 13.40
CA PRO A 125 -2.28 -3.20 13.52
C PRO A 125 -3.55 -3.51 14.31
N LEU A 126 -4.34 -4.48 13.83
CA LEU A 126 -5.54 -4.95 14.51
C LEU A 126 -5.16 -5.88 15.66
N THR A 127 -4.83 -5.30 16.81
CA THR A 127 -4.61 -6.03 18.07
C THR A 127 -5.89 -6.07 18.90
N ALA A 128 -5.89 -6.88 19.99
CA ALA A 128 -6.99 -6.88 20.96
C ALA A 128 -7.25 -5.48 21.55
N GLU A 129 -6.19 -4.71 21.81
CA GLU A 129 -6.28 -3.33 22.29
C GLU A 129 -6.89 -2.40 21.23
N ALA A 130 -6.46 -2.51 19.97
CA ALA A 130 -7.03 -1.73 18.88
C ALA A 130 -8.52 -2.07 18.66
N ALA A 131 -8.90 -3.34 18.73
CA ALA A 131 -10.30 -3.76 18.62
C ALA A 131 -11.16 -3.21 19.76
N LEU A 132 -10.65 -3.24 21.00
CA LEU A 132 -11.31 -2.65 22.16
C LEU A 132 -11.47 -1.13 21.98
N GLY A 133 -10.42 -0.43 21.55
CA GLY A 133 -10.47 1.00 21.24
C GLY A 133 -11.54 1.32 20.19
N LEU A 134 -11.57 0.58 19.08
CA LEU A 134 -12.60 0.75 18.04
C LEU A 134 -14.02 0.53 18.58
N SER A 135 -14.25 -0.48 19.43
CA SER A 135 -15.57 -0.73 20.03
C SER A 135 -15.97 0.30 21.09
N THR A 136 -14.99 0.99 21.68
CA THR A 136 -15.20 2.09 22.63
C THR A 136 -15.60 3.36 21.89
N ASP A 137 -14.90 3.66 20.80
CA ASP A 137 -15.06 4.90 20.04
C ASP A 137 -16.22 4.84 19.03
N TYR A 138 -16.54 3.64 18.52
CA TYR A 138 -17.54 3.44 17.48
C TYR A 138 -18.57 2.37 17.86
N ASP A 139 -19.81 2.60 17.48
CA ASP A 139 -20.89 1.63 17.66
C ASP A 139 -20.88 0.62 16.52
N LEU A 140 -20.01 -0.38 16.63
CA LEU A 140 -19.88 -1.44 15.62
C LEU A 140 -21.18 -2.24 15.44
N ALA A 141 -21.99 -2.39 16.49
CA ALA A 141 -23.30 -3.06 16.41
C ALA A 141 -24.31 -2.32 15.52
N ALA A 142 -24.15 -1.00 15.34
CA ALA A 142 -24.93 -0.19 14.41
C ALA A 142 -24.18 0.10 13.10
N ALA A 143 -22.98 -0.46 12.89
CA ALA A 143 -22.20 -0.22 11.70
C ALA A 143 -22.85 -0.83 10.46
N ARG A 144 -22.58 -0.24 9.30
CA ARG A 144 -23.04 -0.73 8.01
C ARG A 144 -21.85 -1.08 7.12
N VAL A 145 -21.88 -2.27 6.53
CA VAL A 145 -20.93 -2.64 5.46
C VAL A 145 -21.19 -1.78 4.22
N ARG A 146 -20.17 -1.03 3.82
CA ARG A 146 -20.14 -0.27 2.56
C ARG A 146 -19.53 -1.09 1.45
N THR A 147 -18.40 -1.69 1.73
CA THR A 147 -17.61 -2.46 0.78
C THR A 147 -17.08 -3.69 1.50
N LEU A 148 -17.27 -4.86 0.89
CA LEU A 148 -16.51 -6.05 1.22
C LEU A 148 -15.91 -6.56 -0.10
N LEU A 149 -14.59 -6.65 -0.13
CA LEU A 149 -13.81 -7.17 -1.23
C LEU A 149 -12.93 -8.29 -0.70
N LEU A 150 -12.99 -9.45 -1.36
CA LEU A 150 -12.11 -10.58 -1.08
C LEU A 150 -11.37 -10.89 -2.36
N GLU A 151 -10.05 -10.91 -2.28
CA GLU A 151 -9.18 -11.18 -3.41
C GLU A 151 -8.28 -12.35 -3.08
N ARG A 152 -7.91 -13.11 -4.10
CA ARG A 152 -6.86 -14.11 -3.98
C ARG A 152 -5.51 -13.42 -4.11
N ALA A 153 -4.61 -13.71 -3.16
CA ALA A 153 -3.20 -13.38 -3.21
C ALA A 153 -2.38 -14.68 -3.14
N GLY A 154 -1.86 -15.14 -4.27
CA GLY A 154 -1.31 -16.49 -4.43
C GLY A 154 -2.28 -17.61 -4.01
N THR A 155 -1.91 -18.41 -3.01
CA THR A 155 -2.77 -19.49 -2.47
C THR A 155 -3.70 -19.02 -1.34
N ARG A 156 -3.58 -17.77 -0.88
CA ARG A 156 -4.30 -17.19 0.26
C ARG A 156 -5.38 -16.23 -0.20
N LEU A 157 -6.26 -15.84 0.71
CA LEU A 157 -7.23 -14.77 0.50
C LEU A 157 -6.83 -13.54 1.30
N THR A 158 -7.16 -12.38 0.75
CA THR A 158 -6.96 -11.10 1.39
C THR A 158 -8.28 -10.34 1.36
N GLY A 159 -8.64 -9.74 2.49
CA GLY A 159 -9.89 -9.05 2.67
C GLY A 159 -9.71 -7.55 2.81
N PHE A 160 -10.62 -6.80 2.20
CA PHE A 160 -10.80 -5.38 2.42
C PHE A 160 -12.25 -5.09 2.76
N LEU A 161 -12.46 -4.50 3.93
CA LEU A 161 -13.77 -4.17 4.45
C LEU A 161 -13.84 -2.69 4.81
N VAL A 162 -14.93 -2.04 4.42
CA VAL A 162 -15.26 -0.68 4.83
C VAL A 162 -16.56 -0.69 5.63
N LEU A 163 -16.48 -0.25 6.88
CA LEU A 163 -17.63 -0.10 7.78
C LEU A 163 -17.91 1.39 7.99
N ALA A 164 -19.15 1.81 7.74
CA ALA A 164 -19.65 3.10 8.22
C ALA A 164 -20.23 2.90 9.62
N ALA A 165 -19.59 3.44 10.66
CA ALA A 165 -19.95 3.16 12.06
C ALA A 165 -20.25 4.44 12.85
N PRO A 166 -21.37 4.55 13.56
CA PRO A 166 -21.65 5.72 14.41
C PRO A 166 -20.56 5.93 15.46
N ARG A 167 -20.21 7.20 15.74
CA ARG A 167 -19.30 7.55 16.84
C ARG A 167 -20.05 7.44 18.16
N ARG A 168 -19.34 6.99 19.21
CA ARG A 168 -19.81 7.06 20.60
C ARG A 168 -19.34 8.34 21.31
N TYR A 169 -18.43 9.07 20.68
CA TYR A 169 -17.93 10.37 21.12
C TYR A 169 -18.45 11.51 20.22
N ASP A 170 -18.44 12.74 20.74
CA ASP A 170 -18.79 13.92 19.96
C ASP A 170 -17.73 14.21 18.90
N GLY A 171 -18.12 14.09 17.62
CA GLY A 171 -17.26 14.39 16.48
C GLY A 171 -17.15 15.89 16.17
N GLY A 172 -17.89 16.74 16.90
CA GLY A 172 -17.96 18.16 16.68
C GLY A 172 -18.85 18.57 15.50
N PRO A 173 -19.02 19.88 15.27
CA PRO A 173 -20.01 20.43 14.35
C PRO A 173 -19.74 20.13 12.86
N GLN A 174 -18.56 19.64 12.50
CA GLN A 174 -18.21 19.26 11.12
C GLN A 174 -18.43 17.76 10.83
N ALA A 175 -18.78 16.96 11.83
CA ALA A 175 -18.96 15.51 11.69
C ALA A 175 -20.36 15.13 11.16
N VAL A 176 -20.72 15.64 9.98
CA VAL A 176 -22.05 15.42 9.37
C VAL A 176 -22.20 13.99 8.83
N GLU A 177 -21.09 13.35 8.44
CA GLU A 177 -21.08 11.98 7.92
C GLU A 177 -20.56 10.94 8.92
N LEU A 178 -21.07 9.70 8.75
CA LEU A 178 -20.56 8.55 9.48
C LEU A 178 -19.10 8.30 9.08
N PRO A 179 -18.19 8.11 10.05
CA PRO A 179 -16.80 7.76 9.76
C PRO A 179 -16.74 6.39 9.10
N GLU A 180 -15.74 6.23 8.24
CA GLU A 180 -15.42 4.94 7.63
C GLU A 180 -14.22 4.30 8.35
N LEU A 181 -14.41 3.06 8.76
CA LEU A 181 -13.36 2.19 9.25
C LEU A 181 -12.94 1.28 8.10
N HIS A 182 -11.70 1.41 7.64
CA HIS A 182 -11.12 0.60 6.59
C HIS A 182 -10.28 -0.50 7.22
N LEU A 183 -10.72 -1.74 7.11
CA LEU A 183 -10.03 -2.91 7.62
C LEU A 183 -9.39 -3.66 6.45
N ARG A 184 -8.09 -3.94 6.56
CA ARG A 184 -7.35 -4.83 5.66
C ARG A 184 -7.03 -6.10 6.45
N LEU A 185 -7.48 -7.24 5.95
CA LEU A 185 -7.34 -8.56 6.57
C LEU A 185 -6.45 -9.40 5.67
N GLU A 186 -5.46 -10.05 6.24
CA GLU A 186 -4.48 -10.86 5.52
C GLU A 186 -4.57 -12.32 5.97
N ASP A 187 -4.30 -13.24 5.06
CA ASP A 187 -4.48 -14.69 5.27
C ASP A 187 -5.90 -15.04 5.76
N VAL A 188 -6.92 -14.57 5.02
CA VAL A 188 -8.32 -14.91 5.28
C VAL A 188 -8.53 -16.41 5.04
N THR A 189 -9.03 -17.12 6.05
CA THR A 189 -9.20 -18.59 6.03
C THR A 189 -10.65 -19.03 5.91
N ASP A 190 -11.59 -18.24 6.43
CA ASP A 190 -13.02 -18.50 6.33
C ASP A 190 -13.79 -17.22 5.99
N VAL A 191 -14.82 -17.36 5.17
CA VAL A 191 -15.71 -16.28 4.79
C VAL A 191 -17.14 -16.76 4.56
N GLY A 192 -18.05 -16.22 5.37
CA GLY A 192 -19.48 -16.22 5.12
C GLY A 192 -19.98 -14.78 5.10
N PHE A 193 -20.67 -14.37 4.04
CA PHE A 193 -21.32 -13.06 4.02
C PHE A 193 -22.55 -13.08 3.13
N ASP A 194 -23.69 -12.71 3.70
CA ASP A 194 -24.90 -12.43 2.95
C ASP A 194 -24.98 -10.93 2.66
N SER A 195 -25.11 -10.60 1.38
CA SER A 195 -25.28 -9.21 0.94
C SER A 195 -26.58 -8.55 1.44
N GLY A 196 -27.56 -9.33 1.93
CA GLY A 196 -28.73 -8.82 2.64
C GLY A 196 -28.45 -8.46 4.10
N ASP A 197 -27.38 -9.01 4.69
CA ASP A 197 -27.04 -8.93 6.11
C ASP A 197 -25.86 -7.97 6.37
N ARG A 198 -26.07 -6.71 6.01
CA ARG A 198 -25.01 -5.66 5.99
C ARG A 198 -24.93 -4.83 7.26
N MET A 199 -25.74 -5.11 8.27
CA MET A 199 -25.91 -4.26 9.45
C MET A 199 -25.35 -4.94 10.70
N GLY A 200 -24.60 -4.20 11.48
CA GLY A 200 -23.91 -4.69 12.66
C GLY A 200 -22.60 -5.38 12.32
N ALA A 201 -21.60 -5.12 13.13
CA ALA A 201 -20.31 -5.77 13.11
C ALA A 201 -19.82 -5.99 14.54
N ALA A 202 -19.05 -7.05 14.74
CA ALA A 202 -18.29 -7.28 15.95
C ALA A 202 -16.90 -7.74 15.58
N LEU A 203 -15.89 -7.11 16.17
CA LEU A 203 -14.48 -7.38 15.91
C LEU A 203 -13.84 -7.99 17.16
N GLN A 204 -13.24 -9.15 16.99
CA GLN A 204 -12.46 -9.82 18.02
C GLN A 204 -11.06 -10.12 17.46
N CYS A 205 -10.03 -9.68 18.17
CA CYS A 205 -8.64 -9.98 17.82
C CYS A 205 -8.01 -10.81 18.94
N GLY A 206 -7.59 -12.02 18.61
CA GLY A 206 -6.75 -12.88 19.43
C GLY A 206 -5.26 -12.72 19.10
N ALA A 207 -4.42 -13.60 19.65
CA ALA A 207 -2.98 -13.60 19.40
C ALA A 207 -2.61 -14.08 17.99
N GLU A 208 -3.42 -14.96 17.39
CA GLU A 208 -3.14 -15.63 16.11
C GLU A 208 -4.30 -15.52 15.11
N GLU A 209 -5.43 -14.93 15.53
CA GLU A 209 -6.63 -14.84 14.72
C GLU A 209 -7.36 -13.51 14.92
N ILE A 210 -7.96 -13.03 13.85
CA ILE A 210 -8.93 -11.95 13.82
C ILE A 210 -10.24 -12.56 13.35
N VAL A 211 -11.27 -12.44 14.18
CA VAL A 211 -12.63 -12.88 13.88
C VAL A 211 -13.50 -11.63 13.77
N LEU A 212 -14.04 -11.42 12.58
CA LEU A 212 -15.02 -10.38 12.32
C LEU A 212 -16.37 -11.00 12.04
N ARG A 213 -17.36 -10.68 12.87
CA ARG A 213 -18.76 -11.01 12.62
C ARG A 213 -19.47 -9.83 11.98
N ILE A 214 -20.32 -10.11 11.00
CA ILE A 214 -21.12 -9.11 10.29
C ILE A 214 -22.56 -9.57 10.29
N GLY A 215 -23.46 -8.73 10.77
CA GLY A 215 -24.87 -9.10 10.84
C GLY A 215 -25.16 -10.31 11.72
N ALA A 216 -26.21 -11.04 11.36
CA ALA A 216 -26.64 -12.24 12.06
C ALA A 216 -25.74 -13.45 11.74
N ASN A 217 -25.29 -13.58 10.48
CA ASN A 217 -24.65 -14.82 10.00
C ASN A 217 -23.29 -14.61 9.34
N GLY A 218 -22.90 -13.37 9.06
CA GLY A 218 -21.63 -13.07 8.41
C GLY A 218 -20.43 -13.29 9.32
N ARG A 219 -19.35 -13.85 8.78
CA ARG A 219 -18.10 -14.14 9.47
C ARG A 219 -16.91 -14.05 8.51
N LEU A 220 -15.84 -13.43 8.95
CA LEU A 220 -14.53 -13.44 8.30
C LEU A 220 -13.47 -13.79 9.35
N ASP A 221 -12.68 -14.81 9.06
CA ASP A 221 -11.54 -15.21 9.89
C ASP A 221 -10.24 -14.94 9.13
N ALA A 222 -9.28 -14.27 9.78
CA ALA A 222 -7.99 -13.89 9.20
C ALA A 222 -6.87 -14.07 10.22
N ALA A 223 -5.63 -14.26 9.79
CA ALA A 223 -4.52 -14.40 10.73
C ALA A 223 -4.07 -13.04 11.31
N TRP A 224 -4.12 -11.97 10.50
CA TRP A 224 -3.72 -10.63 10.93
C TRP A 224 -4.35 -9.54 10.05
N GLY A 225 -4.18 -8.28 10.43
CA GLY A 225 -4.77 -7.16 9.69
C GLY A 225 -4.45 -5.79 10.26
N PHE A 226 -4.95 -4.76 9.59
CA PHE A 226 -4.81 -3.36 9.98
C PHE A 226 -6.13 -2.61 9.85
N CYS A 227 -6.28 -1.56 10.63
CA CYS A 227 -7.39 -0.63 10.53
C CYS A 227 -6.90 0.80 10.28
N LEU A 228 -7.64 1.52 9.47
CA LEU A 228 -7.54 2.96 9.28
C LEU A 228 -8.92 3.57 9.48
N ALA A 229 -9.07 4.43 10.49
CA ALA A 229 -10.26 5.25 10.64
C ALA A 229 -10.07 6.52 9.81
N THR A 230 -10.89 6.72 8.78
CA THR A 230 -10.87 7.97 8.01
C THR A 230 -11.97 8.90 8.51
N PHE A 231 -11.59 10.16 8.70
CA PHE A 231 -12.54 11.26 8.81
C PHE A 231 -12.74 11.77 7.39
N PHE A 232 -13.90 11.51 6.80
CA PHE A 232 -14.23 12.12 5.51
C PHE A 232 -14.34 13.63 5.71
N ILE A 233 -13.32 14.37 5.28
CA ILE A 233 -13.44 15.79 4.96
C ILE A 233 -13.90 15.79 3.50
N PRO A 234 -15.09 16.32 3.17
CA PRO A 234 -15.66 16.15 1.84
C PRO A 234 -14.69 16.61 0.74
N PRO A 235 -14.56 15.85 -0.36
CA PRO A 235 -13.78 16.28 -1.50
C PRO A 235 -14.53 17.46 -2.12
N LEU A 236 -13.91 18.64 -2.12
CA LEU A 236 -14.27 19.64 -3.11
C LEU A 236 -14.01 19.01 -4.49
N MET A 237 -15.10 18.78 -5.20
CA MET A 237 -15.13 18.31 -6.58
C MET A 237 -14.10 19.04 -7.45
N THR A 238 -13.33 18.24 -8.20
CA THR A 238 -12.73 18.54 -9.50
C THR A 238 -11.95 19.84 -9.67
N THR A 239 -10.63 19.71 -9.76
CA THR A 239 -9.88 20.07 -10.98
C THR A 239 -8.55 19.32 -10.99
N PHE A 240 -8.37 18.43 -11.96
CA PHE A 240 -7.05 17.99 -12.40
C PHE A 240 -6.30 19.23 -12.87
N SER A 241 -5.25 19.65 -12.16
CA SER A 241 -4.26 20.59 -12.69
C SER A 241 -2.94 20.50 -11.92
N LYS A 242 -1.92 20.07 -12.68
CA LYS A 242 -0.48 20.35 -12.51
C LYS A 242 0.18 19.92 -11.19
N CYS A 243 0.64 18.67 -11.14
CA CYS A 243 1.86 18.33 -10.39
C CYS A 243 3.00 18.11 -11.41
N GLY A 244 3.52 19.21 -11.94
CA GLY A 244 4.61 19.24 -12.92
C GLY A 244 5.73 20.21 -12.53
N SER A 245 6.00 20.40 -11.23
CA SER A 245 6.87 21.49 -10.77
C SER A 245 7.94 21.11 -9.74
N ARG A 246 8.12 19.84 -9.36
CA ARG A 246 9.26 19.44 -8.48
C ARG A 246 10.50 18.92 -9.21
N LEU A 247 10.51 18.90 -10.54
CA LEU A 247 11.68 18.52 -11.33
C LEU A 247 12.69 19.67 -11.55
N ALA A 248 12.38 20.90 -11.15
CA ALA A 248 13.21 22.07 -11.49
C ALA A 248 14.18 22.54 -10.38
N GLU A 249 14.04 22.09 -9.13
CA GLU A 249 14.81 22.68 -8.00
C GLU A 249 15.87 21.78 -7.36
N LEU A 250 16.09 20.58 -7.89
CA LEU A 250 17.16 19.68 -7.42
C LEU A 250 18.22 19.34 -8.50
N CYS A 251 18.30 20.15 -9.56
CA CYS A 251 19.28 19.98 -10.63
C CYS A 251 19.81 21.33 -11.17
N LEU A 252 20.40 22.14 -10.28
CA LEU A 252 21.53 23.00 -10.65
C LEU A 252 22.77 22.47 -9.95
#